data_AF-A0AAD8ZGM2-F1
#
_entry.id   AF-A0AAD8ZGM2-F1
#
_cell.length_a   1.000
_cell.length_b   1.000
_cell.length_c   1.000
_cell.angle_alpha   90.00
_cell.angle_beta   90.00
_cell.angle_gamma   90.00
#
_symmetry.space_group_name_H-M   'P 1'
#
loop_
_entity.id
_entity.type
_entity.pdbx_description
1 polymer ?
#
loop_
_entity_poly.entity_id
_entity_poly.type
_entity_poly.pdbx_seq_one_letter_code
_entity_poly.pdbx_strand_id
1 'polypeptide(L)'
;MASPKPHRWTNDQLVAFLSKYRNMNFIKSHGRDNARFIRKQGLDRLFFECDTHMWRLGDRKIPEGVAVDGGSDWFLLSRAFVDYVVNSRDDLVTSMKRFYAYTLLPAESFFHTVLENSPHCETMVDNNLRITNWNRKLGCKCQYKHIVDWCGCSPNDFKPSDLPRFQQTARPTFFARKFEASVNQEILNQLDAFLFGAPPPSTPGLAAYWESAFDEADGVRSLSDAQLTHYHAFARLGLAHAASSLQGDPADTRCRYFAMGHPASVHIYFLSDEFQGYLVKHHATNLATSKLETLETWLTPKKFFKFTNPPNSFTRLQFTEIGTDWDAKERIFRNFGNLMSPSDEPVGMQKWGKGLNVTVTVVWIDPTNVIAATYDILIDAGAEFTHYRPPLNLPLRPGMWTVRVLHHWSPVAETRFLITPLTHHKHLPIRQEDALKLHNGPAKNSYMEQSFHGLNPILNIPVHLGQVEAAEHNAGLTGAPLERWVDGLVSEVWAAADVCSATPSGCPVMQSCRETAWSSLSPDPKSQLGPPRADGRIR
;
A
#
# COMPACT_ATOMS: atom_id res chain seq x y z
N MET A 1 37.95 -21.45 -11.44
CA MET A 1 36.84 -22.40 -11.21
C MET A 1 36.28 -22.14 -9.82
N ALA A 2 35.26 -21.31 -9.69
CA ALA A 2 34.53 -21.15 -8.43
C ALA A 2 33.58 -22.35 -8.32
N SER A 3 33.81 -23.22 -7.33
CA SER A 3 32.88 -24.28 -6.99
C SER A 3 31.49 -23.66 -6.74
N PRO A 4 30.41 -24.10 -7.42
CA PRO A 4 29.09 -23.57 -7.16
C PRO A 4 28.72 -23.94 -5.73
N LYS A 5 28.63 -22.94 -4.85
CA LYS A 5 28.08 -23.15 -3.52
C LYS A 5 26.67 -23.74 -3.72
N PRO A 6 26.34 -24.90 -3.13
CA PRO A 6 25.02 -25.48 -3.31
C PRO A 6 23.97 -24.49 -2.80
N HIS A 7 23.13 -23.99 -3.72
CA HIS A 7 22.07 -23.03 -3.41
C HIS A 7 21.04 -23.70 -2.51
N ARG A 8 21.14 -23.46 -1.19
CA ARG A 8 20.09 -23.81 -0.23
C ARG A 8 18.84 -23.06 -0.67
N TRP A 9 17.73 -23.78 -0.81
CA TRP A 9 16.37 -23.33 -1.19
C TRP A 9 15.88 -23.74 -2.59
N THR A 10 16.65 -24.46 -3.39
CA THR A 10 16.05 -25.09 -4.59
C THR A 10 15.10 -26.21 -4.17
N ASN A 11 14.08 -26.46 -4.98
CA ASN A 11 13.13 -27.54 -4.68
C ASN A 11 13.79 -28.92 -4.65
N ASP A 12 14.86 -29.16 -5.41
CA ASP A 12 15.55 -30.46 -5.39
C ASP A 12 16.20 -30.72 -4.02
N GLN A 13 16.78 -29.67 -3.41
CA GLN A 13 17.34 -29.76 -2.07
C GLN A 13 16.25 -29.86 -0.99
N LEU A 14 15.12 -29.16 -1.18
CA LEU A 14 13.96 -29.31 -0.31
C LEU A 14 13.44 -30.77 -0.34
N VAL A 15 13.25 -31.33 -1.53
CA VAL A 15 12.81 -32.72 -1.71
C VAL A 15 13.82 -33.69 -1.12
N ALA A 16 15.12 -33.50 -1.34
CA ALA A 16 16.15 -34.35 -0.75
C ALA A 16 16.13 -34.30 0.79
N PHE A 17 16.02 -33.11 1.37
CA PHE A 17 15.94 -32.92 2.82
C PHE A 17 14.68 -33.55 3.42
N LEU A 18 13.51 -33.27 2.84
CA LEU A 18 12.24 -33.79 3.34
C LEU A 18 12.09 -35.29 3.09
N SER A 19 12.68 -35.84 2.02
CA SER A 19 12.69 -37.29 1.78
C SER A 19 13.48 -38.02 2.87
N LYS A 20 14.60 -37.45 3.32
CA LYS A 20 15.40 -37.99 4.42
C LYS A 20 14.66 -37.95 5.75
N TYR A 21 13.92 -36.87 6.02
CA TYR A 21 13.21 -36.65 7.29
C TYR A 21 11.68 -36.72 7.16
N ARG A 22 11.17 -37.56 6.26
CA ARG A 22 9.75 -37.61 5.85
C ARG A 22 8.75 -37.91 6.98
N ASN A 23 9.21 -38.51 8.06
CA ASN A 23 8.40 -38.85 9.23
C ASN A 23 8.45 -37.78 10.34
N MET A 24 9.21 -36.69 10.14
CA MET A 24 9.35 -35.62 11.12
C MET A 24 8.35 -34.49 10.86
N ASN A 25 8.02 -33.75 11.91
CA ASN A 25 7.18 -32.56 11.88
C ASN A 25 8.01 -31.32 12.26
N PHE A 26 8.10 -30.35 11.35
CA PHE A 26 8.93 -29.17 11.47
C PHE A 26 8.10 -27.98 11.92
N ILE A 27 8.15 -27.67 13.22
CA ILE A 27 7.38 -26.61 13.85
C ILE A 27 8.30 -25.83 14.80
N LYS A 28 8.11 -24.51 14.93
CA LYS A 28 9.03 -23.68 15.72
C LYS A 28 8.33 -23.15 16.96
N SER A 29 8.82 -23.54 18.13
CA SER A 29 8.36 -23.04 19.42
C SER A 29 8.95 -21.67 19.73
N HIS A 30 8.30 -20.93 20.62
CA HIS A 30 8.72 -19.58 21.01
C HIS A 30 10.06 -19.55 21.79
N GLY A 31 10.44 -20.67 22.43
CA GLY A 31 11.74 -20.90 23.07
C GLY A 31 12.03 -19.97 24.25
N ARG A 32 11.01 -19.54 25.00
CA ARG A 32 11.11 -18.59 26.13
C ARG A 32 10.26 -19.08 27.30
N ASP A 33 10.01 -18.21 28.29
CA ASP A 33 9.06 -18.46 29.38
C ASP A 33 7.64 -18.73 28.85
N ASN A 34 7.12 -19.93 29.10
CA ASN A 34 5.82 -20.39 28.58
C ASN A 34 4.63 -19.64 29.22
N ALA A 35 4.69 -19.36 30.53
CA ALA A 35 3.64 -18.61 31.21
C ALA A 35 3.46 -17.21 30.60
N ARG A 36 4.55 -16.56 30.23
CA ARG A 36 4.53 -15.28 29.50
C ARG A 36 4.02 -15.43 28.07
N PHE A 37 4.31 -16.54 27.38
CA PHE A 37 3.77 -16.83 26.05
C PHE A 37 2.24 -16.92 26.10
N ILE A 38 1.69 -17.75 26.99
CA ILE A 38 0.24 -17.91 27.20
C ILE A 38 -0.45 -16.56 27.40
N ARG A 39 0.07 -15.72 28.32
CA ARG A 39 -0.49 -14.39 28.59
C ARG A 39 -0.38 -13.43 27.40
N LYS A 40 0.68 -13.53 26.60
CA LYS A 40 0.89 -12.63 25.44
C LYS A 40 0.04 -13.00 24.23
N GLN A 41 -0.18 -14.29 24.03
CA GLN A 41 -1.06 -14.80 22.98
C GLN A 41 -2.54 -14.69 23.35
N GLY A 42 -2.86 -14.40 24.62
CA GLY A 42 -4.25 -14.38 25.10
C GLY A 42 -4.88 -15.76 25.12
N LEU A 43 -4.06 -16.83 25.30
CA LEU A 43 -4.57 -18.21 25.36
C LEU A 43 -5.47 -18.43 26.60
N ASP A 44 -5.27 -17.63 27.65
CA ASP A 44 -6.09 -17.54 28.86
C ASP A 44 -7.35 -16.67 28.68
N ARG A 45 -7.66 -16.22 27.45
CA ARG A 45 -8.85 -15.45 27.10
C ARG A 45 -9.71 -16.22 26.10
N LEU A 46 -11.02 -16.01 26.18
CA LEU A 46 -11.99 -16.54 25.23
C LEU A 46 -12.22 -15.52 24.12
N PHE A 47 -12.08 -15.95 22.87
CA PHE A 47 -12.37 -15.14 21.69
C PHE A 47 -13.49 -15.74 20.85
N PHE A 48 -14.22 -14.90 20.13
CA PHE A 48 -15.24 -15.34 19.17
C PHE A 48 -15.12 -14.53 17.88
N GLU A 49 -15.02 -15.22 16.74
CA GLU A 49 -14.96 -14.61 15.42
C GLU A 49 -16.39 -14.39 14.90
N CYS A 50 -16.79 -13.13 14.71
CA CYS A 50 -18.09 -12.75 14.17
C CYS A 50 -18.04 -11.37 13.53
N ASP A 51 -18.79 -11.14 12.45
CA ASP A 51 -18.83 -9.87 11.70
C ASP A 51 -17.44 -9.37 11.29
N THR A 52 -16.57 -10.27 10.84
CA THR A 52 -15.17 -10.00 10.48
C THR A 52 -14.30 -9.40 11.60
N HIS A 53 -14.71 -9.58 12.86
CA HIS A 53 -13.99 -9.11 14.04
C HIS A 53 -13.75 -10.25 15.06
N MET A 54 -12.62 -10.21 15.77
CA MET A 54 -12.30 -11.13 16.87
C MET A 54 -12.60 -10.50 18.23
N TRP A 55 -13.78 -10.82 18.76
CA TRP A 55 -14.29 -10.30 20.02
C TRP A 55 -13.67 -11.02 21.22
N ARG A 56 -13.17 -10.27 22.21
CA ARG A 56 -12.70 -10.85 23.47
C ARG A 56 -13.85 -10.91 24.48
N LEU A 57 -14.30 -12.12 24.82
CA LEU A 57 -15.49 -12.34 25.65
C LEU A 57 -15.21 -12.46 27.15
N GLY A 58 -13.97 -12.75 27.54
CA GLY A 58 -13.60 -12.87 28.94
C GLY A 58 -12.44 -13.83 29.16
N ASP A 59 -12.28 -14.26 30.41
CA ASP A 59 -11.18 -15.10 30.85
C ASP A 59 -11.58 -16.58 30.80
N ARG A 60 -10.62 -17.46 30.56
CA ARG A 60 -10.79 -18.91 30.63
C ARG A 60 -9.57 -19.57 31.25
N LYS A 61 -9.76 -20.79 31.77
CA LYS A 61 -8.65 -21.60 32.29
C LYS A 61 -7.94 -22.35 31.17
N ILE A 62 -6.63 -22.52 31.34
CA ILE A 62 -5.84 -23.44 30.51
C ILE A 62 -6.17 -24.88 30.94
N PRO A 63 -6.43 -25.81 30.01
CA PRO A 63 -6.74 -27.20 30.35
C PRO A 63 -5.61 -27.86 31.15
N GLU A 64 -5.98 -28.57 32.22
CA GLU A 64 -5.04 -29.36 33.01
C GLU A 64 -4.69 -30.68 32.31
N GLY A 65 -3.51 -31.23 32.59
CA GLY A 65 -3.06 -32.51 32.02
C GLY A 65 -2.52 -32.44 30.59
N VAL A 66 -2.46 -31.25 29.98
CA VAL A 66 -1.90 -31.02 28.64
C VAL A 66 -0.80 -29.97 28.71
N ALA A 67 0.36 -30.25 28.13
CA ALA A 67 1.40 -29.25 27.96
C ALA A 67 1.03 -28.30 26.81
N VAL A 68 0.82 -27.02 27.11
CA VAL A 68 0.58 -25.99 26.09
C VAL A 68 1.89 -25.41 25.62
N ASP A 69 2.13 -25.43 24.31
CA ASP A 69 3.24 -24.75 23.65
C ASP A 69 2.74 -24.00 22.39
N GLY A 70 3.58 -23.14 21.84
CA GLY A 70 3.34 -22.46 20.59
C GLY A 70 4.51 -21.66 20.05
N GLY A 71 4.33 -21.01 18.92
CA GLY A 71 5.32 -20.20 18.26
C GLY A 71 4.86 -19.79 16.87
N SER A 72 5.59 -20.20 15.83
CA SER A 72 5.20 -19.85 14.47
C SER A 72 4.06 -20.72 13.96
N ASP A 73 3.07 -20.07 13.34
CA ASP A 73 1.99 -20.65 12.51
C ASP A 73 2.45 -21.15 11.12
N TRP A 74 3.72 -21.01 10.78
CA TRP A 74 4.31 -21.56 9.56
C TRP A 74 5.09 -22.81 9.92
N PHE A 75 4.71 -23.96 9.35
CA PHE A 75 5.29 -25.26 9.66
C PHE A 75 5.28 -26.19 8.44
N LEU A 76 5.90 -27.37 8.57
CA LEU A 76 5.77 -28.49 7.63
C LEU A 76 5.40 -29.73 8.44
N LEU A 77 4.24 -30.32 8.15
CA LEU A 77 3.72 -31.49 8.88
C LEU A 77 3.73 -32.72 7.96
N SER A 78 4.11 -33.86 8.52
CA SER A 78 4.05 -35.15 7.83
C SER A 78 2.59 -35.59 7.66
N ARG A 79 2.31 -36.36 6.60
CA ARG A 79 0.96 -36.88 6.33
C ARG A 79 0.41 -37.70 7.50
N ALA A 80 1.26 -38.48 8.18
CA ALA A 80 0.84 -39.31 9.31
C ALA A 80 0.29 -38.47 10.47
N PHE A 81 0.96 -37.37 10.84
CA PHE A 81 0.47 -36.48 11.88
C PHE A 81 -0.78 -35.71 11.45
N VAL A 82 -0.86 -35.27 10.18
CA VAL A 82 -2.07 -34.63 9.65
C VAL A 82 -3.26 -35.59 9.69
N ASP A 83 -3.06 -36.85 9.31
CA ASP A 83 -4.10 -37.89 9.37
C ASP A 83 -4.61 -38.08 10.81
N TYR A 84 -3.71 -38.15 11.79
CA TYR A 84 -4.07 -38.18 13.22
C TYR A 84 -4.91 -36.96 13.64
N VAL A 85 -4.47 -35.74 13.32
CA VAL A 85 -5.19 -34.51 13.67
C VAL A 85 -6.59 -34.46 13.04
N VAL A 86 -6.72 -34.93 11.79
CA VAL A 86 -7.99 -34.88 11.05
C VAL A 86 -8.95 -35.97 11.56
N ASN A 87 -8.48 -37.21 11.66
CA ASN A 87 -9.33 -38.39 11.79
C ASN A 87 -9.43 -38.96 13.22
N SER A 88 -8.49 -38.64 14.12
CA SER A 88 -8.57 -39.12 15.50
C SER A 88 -9.82 -38.57 16.21
N ARG A 89 -10.41 -39.43 17.04
CA ARG A 89 -11.55 -39.12 17.92
C ARG A 89 -11.16 -39.23 19.40
N ASP A 90 -9.87 -39.29 19.70
CA ASP A 90 -9.41 -39.29 21.08
C ASP A 90 -9.75 -37.97 21.79
N ASP A 91 -9.61 -38.00 23.12
CA ASP A 91 -9.97 -36.88 23.98
C ASP A 91 -9.10 -35.65 23.72
N LEU A 92 -7.81 -35.83 23.38
CA LEU A 92 -6.88 -34.73 23.11
C LEU A 92 -7.33 -33.94 21.89
N VAL A 93 -7.46 -34.58 20.73
CA VAL A 93 -7.80 -33.90 19.46
C VAL A 93 -9.20 -33.29 19.55
N THR A 94 -10.17 -34.01 20.12
CA THR A 94 -11.54 -33.53 20.26
C THR A 94 -11.62 -32.29 21.16
N SER A 95 -10.94 -32.31 22.31
CA SER A 95 -10.92 -31.21 23.26
C SER A 95 -10.13 -30.01 22.74
N MET A 96 -8.98 -30.24 22.09
CA MET A 96 -8.18 -29.16 21.51
C MET A 96 -8.90 -28.48 20.35
N LYS A 97 -9.60 -29.21 19.47
CA LYS A 97 -10.44 -28.58 18.43
C LYS A 97 -11.49 -27.66 19.03
N ARG A 98 -12.15 -28.07 20.12
CA ARG A 98 -13.13 -27.24 20.83
C ARG A 98 -12.49 -26.02 21.49
N PHE A 99 -11.35 -26.19 22.17
CA PHE A 99 -10.64 -25.09 22.83
C PHE A 99 -10.18 -24.04 21.82
N TYR A 100 -9.61 -24.47 20.69
CA TYR A 100 -9.05 -23.60 19.66
C TYR A 100 -10.08 -22.96 18.72
N ALA A 101 -11.32 -23.46 18.70
CA ALA A 101 -12.44 -22.78 18.03
C ALA A 101 -12.75 -21.39 18.61
N TYR A 102 -12.30 -21.11 19.84
CA TYR A 102 -12.53 -19.84 20.54
C TYR A 102 -11.22 -19.20 21.01
N THR A 103 -10.16 -19.32 20.21
CA THR A 103 -8.80 -18.87 20.52
C THR A 103 -8.32 -17.85 19.50
N LEU A 104 -7.69 -16.77 19.96
CA LEU A 104 -6.95 -15.85 19.10
C LEU A 104 -5.67 -16.51 18.57
N LEU A 105 -5.32 -16.27 17.30
CA LEU A 105 -4.12 -16.82 16.63
C LEU A 105 -4.00 -18.35 16.83
N PRO A 106 -5.04 -19.15 16.54
CA PRO A 106 -5.11 -20.55 16.96
C PRO A 106 -4.00 -21.40 16.33
N ALA A 107 -3.62 -21.10 15.09
CA ALA A 107 -2.57 -21.83 14.37
C ALA A 107 -1.16 -21.65 14.99
N GLU A 108 -0.93 -20.61 15.80
CA GLU A 108 0.35 -20.38 16.46
C GLU A 108 0.59 -21.31 17.67
N SER A 109 -0.38 -22.13 18.09
CA SER A 109 -0.22 -23.02 19.25
C SER A 109 -1.01 -24.34 19.19
N PHE A 110 -2.06 -24.45 18.38
CA PHE A 110 -2.84 -25.67 18.23
C PHE A 110 -1.98 -26.87 17.83
N PHE A 111 -1.18 -26.72 16.76
CA PHE A 111 -0.40 -27.83 16.23
C PHE A 111 0.76 -28.23 17.15
N HIS A 112 1.38 -27.27 17.85
CA HIS A 112 2.40 -27.55 18.87
C HIS A 112 1.80 -28.35 20.01
N THR A 113 0.71 -27.84 20.60
CA THR A 113 0.02 -28.45 21.73
C THR A 113 -0.45 -29.87 21.39
N VAL A 114 -1.07 -30.07 20.21
CA VAL A 114 -1.52 -31.42 19.82
C VAL A 114 -0.32 -32.33 19.56
N LEU A 115 0.72 -31.87 18.86
CA LEU A 115 1.89 -32.72 18.54
C LEU A 115 2.59 -33.20 19.80
N GLU A 116 2.92 -32.31 20.74
CA GLU A 116 3.66 -32.61 21.95
C GLU A 116 2.93 -33.58 22.89
N ASN A 117 1.60 -33.60 22.87
CA ASN A 117 0.78 -34.45 23.74
C ASN A 117 0.22 -35.68 23.02
N SER A 118 0.54 -35.87 21.74
CA SER A 118 0.05 -36.99 20.93
C SER A 118 1.03 -38.18 20.92
N PRO A 119 0.61 -39.34 20.38
CA PRO A 119 1.52 -40.44 20.05
C PRO A 119 2.64 -40.08 19.06
N HIS A 120 2.60 -38.89 18.45
CA HIS A 120 3.61 -38.40 17.51
C HIS A 120 4.65 -37.45 18.15
N CYS A 121 4.66 -37.28 19.47
CA CYS A 121 5.51 -36.29 20.16
C CYS A 121 7.02 -36.43 19.83
N GLU A 122 7.53 -37.65 19.63
CA GLU A 122 8.94 -37.91 19.28
C GLU A 122 9.32 -37.49 17.86
N THR A 123 8.35 -37.09 17.02
CA THR A 123 8.59 -36.66 15.64
C THR A 123 8.78 -35.15 15.50
N MET A 124 8.65 -34.39 16.58
CA MET A 124 8.79 -32.94 16.56
C MET A 124 10.24 -32.51 16.35
N VAL A 125 10.44 -31.56 15.44
CA VAL A 125 11.70 -30.85 15.23
C VAL A 125 11.46 -29.37 15.47
N ASP A 126 12.13 -28.78 16.46
CA ASP A 126 12.01 -27.36 16.85
C ASP A 126 12.73 -26.39 15.86
N ASN A 127 12.37 -26.53 14.59
CA ASN A 127 12.77 -25.69 13.48
C ASN A 127 11.73 -25.82 12.36
N ASN A 128 11.02 -24.75 12.03
CA ASN A 128 10.04 -24.74 10.95
C ASN A 128 10.62 -24.51 9.54
N LEU A 129 11.94 -24.50 9.42
CA LEU A 129 12.68 -24.30 8.16
C LEU A 129 12.47 -22.90 7.52
N ARG A 130 12.04 -21.91 8.31
CA ARG A 130 11.76 -20.54 7.85
C ARG A 130 12.76 -19.50 8.36
N ILE A 131 12.93 -18.44 7.59
CA ILE A 131 13.45 -17.16 8.07
C ILE A 131 12.29 -16.16 8.12
N THR A 132 11.96 -15.66 9.31
CA THR A 132 10.92 -14.62 9.49
C THR A 132 11.58 -13.31 9.91
N ASN A 133 11.34 -12.23 9.17
CA ASN A 133 12.01 -10.95 9.38
C ASN A 133 11.37 -10.12 10.52
N TRP A 134 11.57 -10.58 11.75
CA TRP A 134 11.05 -9.86 12.92
C TRP A 134 11.90 -8.63 13.26
N ASN A 135 11.34 -7.43 13.11
CA ASN A 135 11.84 -6.21 13.73
C ASN A 135 10.75 -5.58 14.61
N ARG A 136 10.77 -5.91 15.90
CA ARG A 136 9.72 -5.51 16.85
C ARG A 136 9.59 -3.99 17.04
N LYS A 137 10.64 -3.21 16.75
CA LYS A 137 10.58 -1.73 16.84
C LYS A 137 9.62 -1.14 15.80
N LEU A 138 9.47 -1.81 14.66
CA LEU A 138 8.61 -1.38 13.55
C LEU A 138 7.34 -2.21 13.46
N GLY A 139 7.42 -3.54 13.62
CA GLY A 139 6.30 -4.45 13.37
C GLY A 139 5.27 -4.61 14.50
N CYS A 140 5.55 -4.10 15.71
CA CYS A 140 4.64 -4.19 16.87
C CYS A 140 4.01 -2.82 17.17
N LYS A 141 2.97 -2.42 16.43
CA LYS A 141 2.31 -1.11 16.58
C LYS A 141 0.84 -1.20 16.98
N CYS A 142 0.36 -2.41 17.32
CA CYS A 142 -1.06 -2.66 17.59
C CYS A 142 -1.96 -2.23 16.41
N GLN A 143 -1.45 -2.40 15.18
CA GLN A 143 -2.11 -1.92 13.95
C GLN A 143 -3.44 -2.63 13.66
N TYR A 144 -3.70 -3.80 14.26
CA TYR A 144 -4.89 -4.62 14.03
C TYR A 144 -6.01 -4.38 15.05
N LYS A 145 -5.92 -3.35 15.90
CA LYS A 145 -6.90 -3.10 16.98
C LYS A 145 -8.34 -2.93 16.50
N HIS A 146 -8.54 -2.55 15.23
CA HIS A 146 -9.86 -2.41 14.60
C HIS A 146 -10.43 -3.73 14.05
N ILE A 147 -9.65 -4.81 14.04
CA ILE A 147 -10.03 -6.15 13.56
C ILE A 147 -10.10 -7.15 14.72
N VAL A 148 -9.26 -6.96 15.74
CA VAL A 148 -9.14 -7.87 16.88
C VAL A 148 -9.00 -7.10 18.20
N ASP A 149 -9.61 -7.59 19.27
CA ASP A 149 -9.52 -7.01 20.62
C ASP A 149 -8.17 -7.32 21.32
N TRP A 150 -7.07 -7.23 20.58
CA TRP A 150 -5.72 -7.55 21.04
C TRP A 150 -4.65 -6.78 20.26
N CYS A 151 -3.45 -6.67 20.83
CA CYS A 151 -2.31 -6.08 20.12
C CYS A 151 -1.40 -7.16 19.53
N GLY A 152 -1.34 -7.20 18.20
CA GLY A 152 -0.45 -8.09 17.46
C GLY A 152 0.85 -7.43 16.98
N CYS A 153 1.73 -8.25 16.41
CA CYS A 153 2.90 -7.83 15.66
C CYS A 153 2.90 -8.52 14.29
N SER A 154 3.53 -7.89 13.28
CA SER A 154 3.82 -8.54 11.99
C SER A 154 5.30 -8.47 11.67
N PRO A 155 5.88 -9.47 10.97
CA PRO A 155 7.20 -9.35 10.38
C PRO A 155 7.26 -8.21 9.34
N ASN A 156 8.46 -7.66 9.17
CA ASN A 156 8.79 -6.66 8.16
C ASN A 156 9.07 -7.31 6.80
N ASP A 157 9.03 -6.50 5.75
CA ASP A 157 9.47 -6.91 4.43
C ASP A 157 11.01 -6.92 4.35
N PHE A 158 11.56 -7.88 3.61
CA PHE A 158 13.00 -7.91 3.34
C PHE A 158 13.43 -6.79 2.40
N LYS A 159 14.69 -6.38 2.50
CA LYS A 159 15.33 -5.37 1.63
C LYS A 159 16.63 -5.93 1.04
N PRO A 160 17.27 -5.27 0.05
CA PRO A 160 18.50 -5.76 -0.57
C PRO A 160 19.63 -6.04 0.43
N SER A 161 19.70 -5.23 1.49
CA SER A 161 20.65 -5.41 2.59
C SER A 161 20.49 -6.72 3.38
N ASP A 162 19.34 -7.39 3.27
CA ASP A 162 19.07 -8.66 3.94
C ASP A 162 19.53 -9.89 3.15
N LEU A 163 19.94 -9.75 1.89
CA LEU A 163 20.35 -10.87 1.02
C LEU A 163 21.37 -11.83 1.70
N PRO A 164 22.40 -11.37 2.43
CA PRO A 164 23.34 -12.27 3.12
C PRO A 164 22.69 -13.19 4.15
N ARG A 165 21.50 -12.84 4.68
CA ARG A 165 20.78 -13.67 5.66
C ARG A 165 20.26 -14.97 5.07
N PHE A 166 20.03 -15.01 3.76
CA PHE A 166 19.56 -16.20 3.05
C PHE A 166 20.68 -17.22 2.80
N GLN A 167 21.94 -16.79 2.91
CA GLN A 167 23.13 -17.64 2.72
C GLN A 167 23.64 -18.28 4.02
N GLN A 168 22.98 -18.02 5.16
CA GLN A 168 23.40 -18.54 6.46
C GLN A 168 23.25 -20.07 6.54
N THR A 169 24.26 -20.74 7.09
CA THR A 169 24.31 -22.21 7.16
C THR A 169 24.06 -22.79 8.54
N ALA A 170 23.81 -21.94 9.56
CA ALA A 170 23.69 -22.32 10.96
C ALA A 170 22.56 -23.32 11.25
N ARG A 171 21.44 -23.24 10.50
CA ARG A 171 20.34 -24.20 10.56
C ARG A 171 19.70 -24.40 9.19
N PRO A 172 19.10 -25.56 8.90
CA PRO A 172 18.36 -25.77 7.66
C PRO A 172 17.19 -24.79 7.55
N THR A 173 17.12 -24.07 6.43
CA THR A 173 16.01 -23.18 6.06
C THR A 173 15.80 -23.29 4.55
N PHE A 174 14.54 -23.16 4.11
CA PHE A 174 14.15 -23.31 2.70
C PHE A 174 13.19 -22.22 2.21
N PHE A 175 12.63 -21.43 3.13
CA PHE A 175 11.71 -20.34 2.80
C PHE A 175 11.94 -19.15 3.72
N ALA A 176 11.50 -17.97 3.29
CA ALA A 176 11.54 -16.75 4.08
C ALA A 176 10.28 -15.89 3.89
N ARG A 177 9.99 -15.02 4.87
CA ARG A 177 8.92 -14.00 4.79
C ARG A 177 9.24 -12.74 5.63
N LYS A 178 8.74 -11.56 5.27
CA LYS A 178 7.80 -11.26 4.16
C LYS A 178 8.51 -10.57 2.98
N PHE A 179 7.88 -10.62 1.81
CA PHE A 179 8.27 -9.90 0.62
C PHE A 179 7.02 -9.26 0.02
N GLU A 180 7.10 -7.99 -0.34
CA GLU A 180 6.03 -7.23 -0.99
C GLU A 180 6.67 -6.45 -2.15
N ALA A 181 6.27 -6.71 -3.39
CA ALA A 181 6.89 -6.10 -4.57
C ALA A 181 6.64 -4.59 -4.63
N SER A 182 5.49 -4.11 -4.15
CA SER A 182 5.18 -2.68 -3.97
C SER A 182 5.98 -2.01 -2.86
N VAL A 183 6.76 -2.76 -2.07
CA VAL A 183 7.63 -2.25 -0.99
C VAL A 183 9.12 -2.37 -1.35
N ASN A 184 9.53 -3.50 -1.93
CA ASN A 184 10.85 -3.69 -2.54
C ASN A 184 10.86 -4.98 -3.40
N GLN A 185 10.87 -4.82 -4.71
CA GLN A 185 11.02 -5.87 -5.69
C GLN A 185 12.50 -6.23 -5.94
N GLU A 186 13.45 -5.32 -5.73
CA GLU A 186 14.86 -5.59 -5.98
C GLU A 186 15.36 -6.86 -5.25
N ILE A 187 15.01 -7.03 -3.97
CA ILE A 187 15.39 -8.23 -3.21
C ILE A 187 14.74 -9.51 -3.76
N LEU A 188 13.53 -9.44 -4.30
CA LEU A 188 12.87 -10.57 -4.96
C LEU A 188 13.63 -10.98 -6.21
N ASN A 189 13.99 -10.01 -7.05
CA ASN A 189 14.77 -10.24 -8.27
C ASN A 189 16.16 -10.82 -7.96
N GLN A 190 16.85 -10.28 -6.95
CA GLN A 190 18.16 -10.77 -6.51
C GLN A 190 18.07 -12.22 -5.98
N LEU A 191 17.03 -12.53 -5.20
CA LEU A 191 16.82 -13.87 -4.66
C LEU A 191 16.47 -14.89 -5.75
N ASP A 192 15.56 -14.56 -6.69
CA ASP A 192 15.20 -15.44 -7.80
C ASP A 192 16.42 -15.73 -8.70
N ALA A 193 17.16 -14.68 -9.08
CA ALA A 193 18.37 -14.83 -9.89
C ALA A 193 19.46 -15.63 -9.15
N PHE A 194 19.58 -15.47 -7.83
CA PHE A 194 20.50 -16.26 -7.02
C PHE A 194 20.14 -17.75 -6.97
N LEU A 195 18.85 -18.10 -7.02
CA LEU A 195 18.38 -19.49 -6.92
C LEU A 195 18.30 -20.20 -8.27
N PHE A 196 17.88 -19.50 -9.32
CA PHE A 196 17.52 -20.10 -10.61
C PHE A 196 18.29 -19.52 -11.81
N GLY A 197 19.26 -18.64 -11.55
CA GLY A 197 20.03 -17.93 -12.57
C GLY A 197 19.28 -16.71 -13.11
N ALA A 198 20.05 -15.71 -13.54
CA ALA A 198 19.48 -14.48 -14.09
C ALA A 198 18.75 -14.75 -15.41
N PRO A 199 17.59 -14.13 -15.65
CA PRO A 199 16.94 -14.14 -16.95
C PRO A 199 17.82 -13.46 -18.03
N PRO A 200 17.59 -13.74 -19.33
CA PRO A 200 18.32 -13.08 -20.42
C PRO A 200 18.27 -11.55 -20.29
N PRO A 201 19.36 -10.81 -20.59
CA PRO A 201 19.40 -9.35 -20.43
C PRO A 201 18.33 -8.58 -21.23
N SER A 202 17.84 -9.15 -22.33
CA SER A 202 16.80 -8.57 -23.19
C SER A 202 15.37 -8.85 -22.70
N THR A 203 15.19 -9.52 -21.56
CA THR A 203 13.85 -9.83 -21.02
C THR A 203 13.17 -8.54 -20.56
N PRO A 204 12.01 -8.17 -21.12
CA PRO A 204 11.29 -6.96 -20.72
C PRO A 204 10.67 -7.11 -19.32
N GLY A 205 10.31 -5.99 -18.71
CA GLY A 205 9.50 -5.98 -17.48
C GLY A 205 10.21 -6.43 -16.19
N LEU A 206 11.50 -6.79 -16.22
CA LEU A 206 12.20 -7.31 -15.03
C LEU A 206 12.22 -6.33 -13.84
N ALA A 207 12.41 -5.05 -14.12
CA ALA A 207 12.41 -3.98 -13.12
C ALA A 207 11.02 -3.37 -12.87
N ALA A 208 10.01 -3.76 -13.66
CA ALA A 208 8.66 -3.24 -13.56
C ALA A 208 7.79 -4.14 -12.67
N TYR A 209 6.79 -3.55 -12.03
CA TYR A 209 5.75 -4.26 -11.32
C TYR A 209 4.41 -3.57 -11.52
N TRP A 210 3.39 -4.37 -11.82
CA TRP A 210 2.02 -3.93 -12.03
C TRP A 210 1.13 -4.62 -11.00
N GLU A 211 0.36 -3.83 -10.25
CA GLU A 211 -0.59 -4.33 -9.26
C GLU A 211 -1.99 -3.83 -9.62
N SER A 212 -2.93 -4.75 -9.86
CA SER A 212 -4.32 -4.36 -10.11
C SER A 212 -4.94 -3.78 -8.83
N ALA A 213 -5.43 -2.54 -8.91
CA ALA A 213 -6.14 -1.85 -7.85
C ALA A 213 -7.67 -1.89 -8.05
N PHE A 214 -8.12 -2.14 -9.28
CA PHE A 214 -9.53 -2.22 -9.64
C PHE A 214 -9.73 -3.02 -10.93
N ASP A 215 -10.74 -3.88 -10.95
CA ASP A 215 -11.22 -4.57 -12.14
C ASP A 215 -12.75 -4.39 -12.29
N GLU A 216 -13.23 -4.23 -13.52
CA GLU A 216 -14.65 -4.02 -13.83
C GLU A 216 -15.54 -5.14 -13.27
N ALA A 217 -15.03 -6.37 -13.15
CA ALA A 217 -15.77 -7.50 -12.62
C ALA A 217 -16.23 -7.31 -11.16
N ASP A 218 -15.51 -6.49 -10.37
CA ASP A 218 -15.88 -6.16 -8.99
C ASP A 218 -17.01 -5.11 -8.91
N GLY A 219 -17.26 -4.41 -10.01
CA GLY A 219 -18.22 -3.32 -10.13
C GLY A 219 -17.78 -2.04 -9.41
N VAL A 220 -18.23 -0.88 -9.91
CA VAL A 220 -17.81 0.44 -9.40
C VAL A 220 -18.11 0.70 -7.93
N ARG A 221 -18.96 -0.11 -7.30
CA ARG A 221 -19.29 -0.01 -5.87
C ARG A 221 -18.15 -0.46 -4.95
N SER A 222 -17.16 -1.19 -5.46
CA SER A 222 -15.95 -1.55 -4.72
C SER A 222 -15.01 -0.36 -4.52
N LEU A 223 -15.11 0.66 -5.37
CA LEU A 223 -14.33 1.90 -5.29
C LEU A 223 -14.91 2.87 -4.26
N SER A 224 -14.06 3.73 -3.69
CA SER A 224 -14.52 4.94 -3.03
C SER A 224 -14.96 6.00 -4.05
N ASP A 225 -15.80 6.95 -3.63
CA ASP A 225 -16.17 8.11 -4.47
C ASP A 225 -14.92 8.90 -4.90
N ALA A 226 -13.90 8.98 -4.05
CA ALA A 226 -12.62 9.61 -4.36
C ALA A 226 -11.91 8.90 -5.51
N GLN A 227 -11.74 7.57 -5.43
CA GLN A 227 -11.10 6.79 -6.48
C GLN A 227 -11.88 6.90 -7.80
N LEU A 228 -13.21 6.76 -7.74
CA LEU A 228 -14.06 6.87 -8.92
C LEU A 228 -13.89 8.24 -9.60
N THR A 229 -13.95 9.35 -8.85
CA THR A 229 -13.72 10.69 -9.40
C THR A 229 -12.34 10.84 -10.02
N HIS A 230 -11.27 10.38 -9.36
CA HIS A 230 -9.91 10.48 -9.90
C HIS A 230 -9.71 9.63 -11.15
N TYR A 231 -10.19 8.39 -11.17
CA TYR A 231 -10.00 7.49 -12.33
C TYR A 231 -10.77 7.99 -13.57
N HIS A 232 -11.93 8.62 -13.38
CA HIS A 232 -12.62 9.34 -14.45
C HIS A 232 -11.82 10.55 -14.95
N ALA A 233 -11.28 11.37 -14.06
CA ALA A 233 -10.44 12.51 -14.43
C ALA A 233 -9.16 12.06 -15.16
N PHE A 234 -8.54 10.97 -14.71
CA PHE A 234 -7.36 10.36 -15.34
C PHE A 234 -7.64 9.89 -16.76
N ALA A 235 -8.78 9.22 -16.99
CA ALA A 235 -9.20 8.83 -18.33
C ALA A 235 -9.36 10.07 -19.24
N ARG A 236 -10.04 11.13 -18.76
CA ARG A 236 -10.22 12.38 -19.51
C ARG A 236 -8.89 13.10 -19.80
N LEU A 237 -7.97 13.13 -18.84
CA LEU A 237 -6.61 13.66 -19.05
C LEU A 237 -5.88 12.91 -20.16
N GLY A 238 -6.03 11.58 -20.22
CA GLY A 238 -5.50 10.76 -21.32
C GLY A 238 -6.10 11.13 -22.67
N LEU A 239 -7.42 11.28 -22.75
CA LEU A 239 -8.09 11.69 -23.99
C LEU A 239 -7.65 13.09 -24.44
N ALA A 240 -7.47 14.02 -23.50
CA ALA A 240 -6.94 15.35 -23.79
C ALA A 240 -5.50 15.29 -24.29
N HIS A 241 -4.67 14.44 -23.69
CA HIS A 241 -3.30 14.19 -24.14
C HIS A 241 -3.26 13.63 -25.56
N ALA A 242 -4.03 12.58 -25.85
CA ALA A 242 -4.13 11.99 -27.19
C ALA A 242 -4.55 13.01 -28.26
N ALA A 243 -5.51 13.89 -27.93
CA ALA A 243 -5.93 14.97 -28.82
C ALA A 243 -4.80 15.99 -29.06
N SER A 244 -3.96 16.27 -28.06
CA SER A 244 -2.83 17.20 -28.18
C SER A 244 -1.60 16.63 -28.87
N SER A 245 -1.44 15.30 -28.88
CA SER A 245 -0.28 14.61 -29.47
C SER A 245 -0.28 14.62 -31.01
N LEU A 246 -1.42 14.92 -31.63
CA LEU A 246 -1.52 15.07 -33.07
C LEU A 246 -1.03 16.47 -33.49
N GLN A 247 0.22 16.54 -33.96
CA GLN A 247 0.78 17.77 -34.52
C GLN A 247 0.14 18.07 -35.89
N GLY A 248 -0.50 19.24 -36.06
CA GLY A 248 -1.10 19.63 -37.34
C GLY A 248 -2.32 20.54 -37.24
N ASP A 249 -3.22 20.39 -38.21
CA ASP A 249 -4.48 21.15 -38.34
C ASP A 249 -5.36 21.00 -37.07
N PRO A 250 -5.71 22.11 -36.38
CA PRO A 250 -6.62 22.09 -35.22
C PRO A 250 -8.00 21.46 -35.51
N ALA A 251 -8.38 21.35 -36.79
CA ALA A 251 -9.61 20.69 -37.21
C ALA A 251 -9.50 19.15 -37.29
N ASP A 252 -8.30 18.56 -37.15
CA ASP A 252 -8.13 17.11 -37.22
C ASP A 252 -8.73 16.43 -35.98
N THR A 253 -9.76 15.61 -36.22
CA THR A 253 -10.54 14.94 -35.18
C THR A 253 -10.12 13.48 -34.96
N ARG A 254 -9.10 12.97 -35.67
CA ARG A 254 -8.70 11.55 -35.64
C ARG A 254 -8.20 11.05 -34.29
N CYS A 255 -7.72 11.95 -33.42
CA CYS A 255 -7.33 11.63 -32.05
C CYS A 255 -8.21 12.33 -31.01
N ARG A 256 -9.41 12.78 -31.41
CA ARG A 256 -10.42 13.31 -30.49
C ARG A 256 -11.40 12.21 -30.13
N TYR A 257 -11.75 12.16 -28.85
CA TYR A 257 -12.50 11.06 -28.28
C TYR A 257 -13.64 11.58 -27.39
N PHE A 258 -14.69 10.79 -27.28
CA PHE A 258 -15.74 10.94 -26.28
C PHE A 258 -15.66 9.78 -25.28
N ALA A 259 -15.49 10.08 -23.99
CA ALA A 259 -15.37 9.06 -22.95
C ALA A 259 -16.68 8.27 -22.79
N MET A 260 -16.57 6.96 -22.59
CA MET A 260 -17.72 6.05 -22.48
C MET A 260 -17.65 5.23 -21.20
N GLY A 261 -18.74 5.24 -20.43
CA GLY A 261 -18.90 4.39 -19.25
C GLY A 261 -17.93 4.74 -18.11
N HIS A 262 -17.55 3.73 -17.33
CA HIS A 262 -16.59 3.84 -16.24
C HIS A 262 -15.24 3.23 -16.65
N PRO A 263 -14.14 3.54 -15.94
CA PRO A 263 -12.88 2.82 -16.09
C PRO A 263 -13.10 1.31 -16.01
N ALA A 264 -12.41 0.55 -16.87
CA ALA A 264 -12.53 -0.91 -16.94
C ALA A 264 -11.51 -1.63 -16.03
N SER A 265 -10.33 -1.07 -15.86
CA SER A 265 -9.35 -1.57 -14.89
C SER A 265 -8.35 -0.48 -14.52
N VAL A 266 -7.79 -0.56 -13.31
CA VAL A 266 -6.72 0.36 -12.86
C VAL A 266 -5.57 -0.42 -12.27
N HIS A 267 -4.35 -0.13 -12.73
CA HIS A 267 -3.12 -0.69 -12.17
C HIS A 267 -2.28 0.38 -11.50
N ILE A 268 -1.60 0.01 -10.42
CA ILE A 268 -0.49 0.75 -9.82
C ILE A 268 0.78 0.28 -10.54
N TYR A 269 1.55 1.23 -11.08
CA TYR A 269 2.75 0.93 -11.84
C TYR A 269 4.00 1.36 -11.08
N PHE A 270 4.93 0.42 -10.90
CA PHE A 270 6.24 0.64 -10.32
C PHE A 270 7.33 0.29 -11.33
N LEU A 271 8.42 1.06 -11.29
CA LEU A 271 9.64 0.79 -12.05
C LEU A 271 10.84 1.03 -11.15
N SER A 272 11.68 0.01 -10.99
CA SER A 272 12.87 0.05 -10.14
C SER A 272 12.56 0.50 -8.70
N ASP A 273 11.53 -0.10 -8.09
CA ASP A 273 11.04 0.21 -6.74
C ASP A 273 10.50 1.66 -6.54
N GLU A 274 10.31 2.41 -7.63
CA GLU A 274 9.69 3.73 -7.60
C GLU A 274 8.28 3.70 -8.17
N PHE A 275 7.33 4.29 -7.45
CA PHE A 275 5.96 4.50 -7.93
C PHE A 275 5.96 5.45 -9.14
N GLN A 276 5.49 4.95 -10.28
CA GLN A 276 5.39 5.68 -11.53
C GLN A 276 4.00 6.27 -11.77
N GLY A 277 2.99 5.86 -10.98
CA GLY A 277 1.62 6.36 -11.10
C GLY A 277 0.60 5.25 -11.43
N TYR A 278 -0.50 5.65 -12.06
CA TYR A 278 -1.61 4.75 -12.38
C TYR A 278 -1.72 4.50 -13.89
N LEU A 279 -2.12 3.28 -14.23
CA LEU A 279 -2.55 2.91 -15.58
C LEU A 279 -4.07 2.73 -15.55
N VAL A 280 -4.80 3.55 -16.28
CA VAL A 280 -6.26 3.50 -16.32
C VAL A 280 -6.69 2.98 -17.69
N LYS A 281 -7.29 1.79 -17.73
CA LYS A 281 -7.92 1.25 -18.93
C LYS A 281 -9.36 1.75 -19.02
N HIS A 282 -9.75 2.32 -20.14
CA HIS A 282 -11.08 2.92 -20.34
C HIS A 282 -11.56 2.80 -21.78
N HIS A 283 -12.85 3.03 -21.98
CA HIS A 283 -13.49 3.00 -23.28
C HIS A 283 -13.79 4.41 -23.77
N ALA A 284 -13.55 4.66 -25.06
CA ALA A 284 -13.86 5.94 -25.66
C ALA A 284 -14.24 5.80 -27.14
N THR A 285 -15.17 6.61 -27.61
CA THR A 285 -15.56 6.67 -29.02
C THR A 285 -14.66 7.65 -29.75
N ASN A 286 -13.92 7.19 -30.75
CA ASN A 286 -13.15 8.05 -31.66
C ASN A 286 -14.12 8.88 -32.52
N LEU A 287 -13.98 10.20 -32.50
CA LEU A 287 -14.94 11.09 -33.17
C LEU A 287 -14.83 11.06 -34.70
N ALA A 288 -13.65 10.77 -35.26
CA ALA A 288 -13.48 10.71 -36.71
C ALA A 288 -14.05 9.40 -37.29
N THR A 289 -13.84 8.27 -36.60
CA THR A 289 -14.29 6.96 -37.09
C THR A 289 -15.65 6.52 -36.54
N SER A 290 -16.15 7.19 -35.50
CA SER A 290 -17.35 6.80 -34.74
C SER A 290 -17.28 5.38 -34.17
N LYS A 291 -16.07 4.84 -33.97
CA LYS A 291 -15.85 3.50 -33.39
C LYS A 291 -15.47 3.59 -31.92
N LEU A 292 -15.93 2.60 -31.16
CA LEU A 292 -15.48 2.40 -29.78
C LEU A 292 -14.07 1.82 -29.78
N GLU A 293 -13.17 2.43 -29.02
CA GLU A 293 -11.80 1.98 -28.80
C GLU A 293 -11.58 1.75 -27.30
N THR A 294 -10.71 0.79 -26.97
CA THR A 294 -10.26 0.56 -25.59
C THR A 294 -8.84 1.07 -25.46
N LEU A 295 -8.65 2.05 -24.58
CA LEU A 295 -7.38 2.74 -24.37
C LEU A 295 -6.85 2.43 -22.97
N GLU A 296 -5.54 2.55 -22.79
CA GLU A 296 -4.92 2.63 -21.47
C GLU A 296 -4.11 3.93 -21.38
N THR A 297 -4.28 4.66 -20.30
CA THR A 297 -3.59 5.94 -20.05
C THR A 297 -2.66 5.78 -18.86
N TRP A 298 -1.40 6.18 -19.03
CA TRP A 298 -0.43 6.27 -17.94
C TRP A 298 -0.41 7.67 -17.35
N LEU A 299 -0.77 7.78 -16.06
CA LEU A 299 -0.80 9.01 -15.30
C LEU A 299 0.34 9.02 -14.30
N THR A 300 1.18 10.05 -14.34
CA THR A 300 2.32 10.25 -13.44
C THR A 300 2.04 11.39 -12.45
N PRO A 301 2.39 11.26 -11.16
CA PRO A 301 2.25 12.34 -10.20
C PRO A 301 3.40 13.36 -10.36
N LYS A 302 3.09 14.64 -10.22
CA LYS A 302 4.10 15.71 -10.16
C LYS A 302 4.65 15.85 -8.74
N LYS A 303 5.94 16.17 -8.62
CA LYS A 303 6.62 16.35 -7.33
C LYS A 303 6.47 17.80 -6.87
N PHE A 304 5.99 18.00 -5.64
CA PHE A 304 5.77 19.34 -5.06
C PHE A 304 6.68 19.69 -3.89
N PHE A 305 7.45 18.74 -3.37
CA PHE A 305 8.38 19.00 -2.28
C PHE A 305 9.55 19.88 -2.75
N LYS A 306 9.80 20.97 -2.04
CA LYS A 306 10.87 21.92 -2.34
C LYS A 306 11.48 22.47 -1.05
N PHE A 307 12.79 22.69 -1.05
CA PHE A 307 13.44 23.49 -0.02
C PHE A 307 13.32 24.98 -0.35
N THR A 308 12.99 25.83 0.63
CA THR A 308 12.75 27.26 0.42
C THR A 308 14.03 28.09 0.30
N ASN A 309 15.14 27.64 0.90
CA ASN A 309 16.46 28.27 0.83
C ASN A 309 17.53 27.19 0.61
N PRO A 310 18.71 27.51 0.05
CA PRO A 310 19.80 26.54 -0.05
C PRO A 310 20.08 25.96 1.35
N PRO A 311 20.21 24.62 1.50
CA PRO A 311 20.23 23.91 2.79
C PRO A 311 21.50 24.13 3.62
N ASN A 312 22.01 25.37 3.70
CA ASN A 312 23.29 25.70 4.30
C ASN A 312 23.25 25.75 5.84
N SER A 313 22.07 25.74 6.47
CA SER A 313 21.94 25.74 7.94
C SER A 313 21.10 24.61 8.54
N PHE A 314 20.19 23.99 7.76
CA PHE A 314 19.31 22.93 8.24
C PHE A 314 19.28 21.73 7.29
N THR A 315 20.10 20.73 7.58
CA THR A 315 20.38 19.60 6.68
C THR A 315 19.69 18.29 7.07
N ARG A 316 19.02 18.25 8.23
CA ARG A 316 18.37 17.01 8.71
C ARG A 316 17.12 16.66 7.92
N LEU A 317 16.28 17.62 7.54
CA LEU A 317 15.08 17.31 6.76
C LEU A 317 15.49 16.84 5.35
N GLN A 318 15.01 15.66 4.97
CA GLN A 318 15.28 15.09 3.65
C GLN A 318 14.06 15.17 2.74
N PHE A 319 12.87 14.97 3.30
CA PHE A 319 11.63 14.85 2.53
C PHE A 319 10.40 15.12 3.41
N THR A 320 9.31 15.58 2.79
CA THR A 320 8.00 15.74 3.42
C THR A 320 6.90 15.34 2.45
N GLU A 321 5.96 14.54 2.93
CA GLU A 321 4.85 14.02 2.15
C GLU A 321 3.57 14.03 2.97
N ILE A 322 2.45 14.28 2.29
CA ILE A 322 1.11 14.28 2.87
C ILE A 322 0.31 13.17 2.19
N GLY A 323 -0.33 12.32 2.99
CA GLY A 323 -1.05 11.17 2.48
C GLY A 323 -2.00 10.53 3.49
N THR A 324 -2.61 9.42 3.11
CA THR A 324 -3.45 8.59 3.97
C THR A 324 -2.91 7.16 4.06
N ASP A 325 -3.40 6.38 5.03
CA ASP A 325 -3.02 4.97 5.20
C ASP A 325 -1.52 4.77 5.44
N TRP A 326 -0.98 5.55 6.38
CA TRP A 326 0.42 5.42 6.82
C TRP A 326 0.69 4.03 7.43
N ASP A 327 1.53 3.26 6.76
CA ASP A 327 2.08 2.01 7.27
C ASP A 327 3.31 2.31 8.12
N ALA A 328 3.15 2.34 9.45
CA ALA A 328 4.25 2.58 10.38
C ALA A 328 5.33 1.48 10.39
N LYS A 329 5.02 0.27 9.90
CA LYS A 329 5.95 -0.86 9.85
C LYS A 329 6.91 -0.71 8.68
N GLU A 330 6.39 -0.37 7.49
CA GLU A 330 7.19 -0.18 6.27
C GLU A 330 7.56 1.29 5.98
N ARG A 331 6.97 2.23 6.73
CA ARG A 331 7.20 3.68 6.65
C ARG A 331 6.87 4.27 5.28
N ILE A 332 5.71 3.89 4.76
CA ILE A 332 5.16 4.35 3.48
C ILE A 332 3.66 4.64 3.62
N PHE A 333 3.10 5.45 2.72
CA PHE A 333 1.64 5.54 2.56
C PHE A 333 1.14 4.43 1.64
N ARG A 334 0.10 3.71 2.04
CA ARG A 334 -0.52 2.65 1.21
C ARG A 334 -1.49 3.20 0.17
N ASN A 335 -2.00 4.41 0.37
CA ASN A 335 -2.59 5.21 -0.70
C ASN A 335 -1.45 5.80 -1.56
N PHE A 336 -0.83 5.00 -2.44
CA PHE A 336 0.39 5.38 -3.18
C PHE A 336 0.27 6.69 -3.98
N GLY A 337 -0.90 6.96 -4.54
CA GLY A 337 -1.19 8.20 -5.27
C GLY A 337 -1.70 9.34 -4.41
N ASN A 338 -1.92 9.11 -3.11
CA ASN A 338 -2.54 10.04 -2.18
C ASN A 338 -3.84 10.66 -2.74
N LEU A 339 -4.70 9.82 -3.35
CA LEU A 339 -5.98 10.23 -3.91
C LEU A 339 -6.94 10.56 -2.76
N MET A 340 -7.14 11.85 -2.48
CA MET A 340 -7.88 12.33 -1.31
C MET A 340 -9.09 13.18 -1.69
N SER A 341 -10.10 13.10 -0.84
CA SER A 341 -11.39 13.79 -0.92
C SER A 341 -11.60 14.73 0.26
N PRO A 342 -12.67 15.54 0.26
CA PRO A 342 -12.99 16.44 1.36
C PRO A 342 -13.26 15.73 2.69
N SER A 343 -13.52 14.42 2.68
CA SER A 343 -13.83 13.64 3.88
C SER A 343 -12.61 12.90 4.46
N ASP A 344 -11.46 12.98 3.80
CA ASP A 344 -10.25 12.29 4.25
C ASP A 344 -9.52 13.06 5.36
N GLU A 345 -8.81 12.30 6.21
CA GLU A 345 -7.99 12.82 7.30
C GLU A 345 -6.50 12.69 6.96
N PRO A 346 -5.87 13.71 6.36
CA PRO A 346 -4.50 13.62 5.88
C PRO A 346 -3.49 13.53 7.03
N VAL A 347 -2.41 12.80 6.78
CA VAL A 347 -1.27 12.63 7.68
C VAL A 347 -0.06 13.29 7.06
N GLY A 348 0.62 14.15 7.82
CA GLY A 348 1.89 14.73 7.40
C GLY A 348 3.07 13.92 7.90
N MET A 349 3.91 13.44 6.99
CA MET A 349 5.13 12.68 7.28
C MET A 349 6.38 13.47 6.89
N GLN A 350 7.42 13.39 7.72
CA GLN A 350 8.74 13.96 7.45
C GLN A 350 9.82 12.89 7.60
N LYS A 351 10.77 12.88 6.67
CA LYS A 351 11.96 12.03 6.70
C LYS A 351 13.19 12.84 7.13
N TRP A 352 13.98 12.25 8.01
CA TRP A 352 15.10 12.91 8.68
C TRP A 352 16.41 12.13 8.50
N GLY A 353 17.49 12.86 8.28
CA GLY A 353 18.85 12.40 8.46
C GLY A 353 19.28 12.41 9.92
N LYS A 354 20.42 11.75 10.19
CA LYS A 354 21.06 11.76 11.51
C LYS A 354 21.56 13.17 11.86
N GLY A 355 21.47 13.55 13.13
CA GLY A 355 21.98 14.84 13.61
C GLY A 355 21.60 15.09 15.06
N LEU A 356 21.77 16.32 15.56
CA LEU A 356 21.35 16.70 16.91
C LEU A 356 19.84 16.86 17.00
N ASN A 357 19.30 16.78 18.21
CA ASN A 357 17.89 17.08 18.50
C ASN A 357 17.53 18.46 17.97
N VAL A 358 16.38 18.57 17.31
CA VAL A 358 15.90 19.85 16.79
C VAL A 358 14.40 19.93 16.84
N THR A 359 13.85 21.12 17.03
CA THR A 359 12.42 21.37 16.99
C THR A 359 12.07 22.11 15.71
N VAL A 360 11.05 21.66 15.00
CA VAL A 360 10.51 22.36 13.83
C VAL A 360 9.04 22.65 14.03
N THR A 361 8.55 23.71 13.39
CA THR A 361 7.14 24.07 13.34
C THR A 361 6.56 23.61 12.01
N VAL A 362 5.42 22.93 12.03
CA VAL A 362 4.68 22.51 10.83
C VAL A 362 3.41 23.33 10.71
N VAL A 363 3.17 23.92 9.54
CA VAL A 363 2.02 24.79 9.27
C VAL A 363 1.23 24.25 8.08
N TRP A 364 -0.07 24.03 8.27
CA TRP A 364 -1.01 23.56 7.25
C TRP A 364 -1.84 24.73 6.75
N ILE A 365 -1.88 24.92 5.43
CA ILE A 365 -2.50 26.08 4.77
C ILE A 365 -3.48 25.56 3.72
N ASP A 366 -4.73 26.01 3.82
CA ASP A 366 -5.79 25.63 2.88
C ASP A 366 -5.69 26.38 1.53
N PRO A 367 -6.47 26.01 0.51
CA PRO A 367 -6.41 26.61 -0.84
C PRO A 367 -6.77 28.10 -0.89
N THR A 368 -7.33 28.65 0.18
CA THR A 368 -7.71 30.07 0.33
C THR A 368 -6.83 30.80 1.34
N ASN A 369 -5.67 30.24 1.69
CA ASN A 369 -4.69 30.81 2.61
C ASN A 369 -5.17 30.91 4.08
N VAL A 370 -6.14 30.09 4.48
CA VAL A 370 -6.49 29.87 5.89
C VAL A 370 -5.47 28.92 6.51
N ILE A 371 -4.85 29.32 7.61
CA ILE A 371 -3.97 28.44 8.40
C ILE A 371 -4.85 27.48 9.20
N ALA A 372 -4.87 26.21 8.78
CA ALA A 372 -5.72 25.18 9.35
C ALA A 372 -5.16 24.59 10.65
N ALA A 373 -3.83 24.42 10.73
CA ALA A 373 -3.14 23.91 11.92
C ALA A 373 -1.69 24.42 11.98
N THR A 374 -1.18 24.60 13.19
CA THR A 374 0.25 24.79 13.47
C THR A 374 0.64 23.99 14.71
N TYR A 375 1.80 23.35 14.66
CA TYR A 375 2.33 22.61 15.81
C TYR A 375 3.84 22.43 15.71
N ASP A 376 4.49 22.37 16.87
CA ASP A 376 5.91 22.06 16.97
C ASP A 376 6.12 20.55 17.18
N ILE A 377 7.15 20.02 16.54
CA ILE A 377 7.59 18.64 16.72
C ILE A 377 9.06 18.60 17.13
N LEU A 378 9.35 17.88 18.22
CA LEU A 378 10.72 17.57 18.64
C LEU A 378 11.22 16.36 17.84
N ILE A 379 12.35 16.55 17.15
CA ILE A 379 13.00 15.53 16.34
C ILE A 379 14.25 15.03 17.07
N ASP A 380 14.16 13.85 17.67
CA ASP A 380 15.29 13.21 18.33
C ASP A 380 16.46 12.92 17.37
N ALA A 381 17.67 12.84 17.90
CA ALA A 381 18.91 12.64 17.14
C ALA A 381 18.91 11.36 16.28
N GLY A 382 18.23 10.31 16.75
CA GLY A 382 18.08 9.03 16.06
C GLY A 382 16.77 8.87 15.29
N ALA A 383 15.89 9.88 15.26
CA ALA A 383 14.63 9.80 14.52
C ALA A 383 14.91 9.83 13.02
N GLU A 384 14.37 8.84 12.30
CA GLU A 384 14.43 8.75 10.83
C GLU A 384 13.13 9.24 10.18
N PHE A 385 11.99 9.07 10.85
CA PHE A 385 10.67 9.44 10.38
C PHE A 385 9.84 10.00 11.53
N THR A 386 9.11 11.08 11.26
CA THR A 386 8.01 11.57 12.11
C THR A 386 6.75 11.68 11.28
N HIS A 387 5.59 11.49 11.92
CA HIS A 387 4.31 11.68 11.27
C HIS A 387 3.29 12.16 12.30
N TYR A 388 2.32 12.95 11.85
CA TYR A 388 1.22 13.42 12.68
C TYR A 388 -0.03 13.63 11.83
N ARG A 389 -1.18 13.27 12.40
CA ARG A 389 -2.51 13.54 11.84
C ARG A 389 -3.12 14.71 12.62
N PRO A 390 -3.16 15.93 12.07
CA PRO A 390 -3.86 17.03 12.73
C PRO A 390 -5.37 16.75 12.76
N PRO A 391 -6.07 17.06 13.87
CA PRO A 391 -7.51 16.86 14.00
C PRO A 391 -8.27 17.99 13.29
N LEU A 392 -8.22 18.01 11.96
CA LEU A 392 -8.88 19.02 11.15
C LEU A 392 -10.38 18.74 11.04
N ASN A 393 -11.21 19.74 11.29
CA ASN A 393 -12.65 19.65 11.05
C ASN A 393 -12.94 19.40 9.56
N LEU A 394 -13.86 18.48 9.30
CA LEU A 394 -14.32 18.11 7.97
C LEU A 394 -15.60 18.88 7.57
N PRO A 395 -15.88 19.00 6.26
CA PRO A 395 -15.03 18.58 5.14
C PRO A 395 -13.88 19.55 4.88
N LEU A 396 -12.76 19.04 4.38
CA LEU A 396 -11.64 19.87 3.92
C LEU A 396 -12.03 20.63 2.64
N ARG A 397 -11.69 21.91 2.57
CA ARG A 397 -11.92 22.71 1.35
C ARG A 397 -11.18 22.09 0.15
N PRO A 398 -11.86 21.78 -0.96
CA PRO A 398 -11.20 21.27 -2.16
C PRO A 398 -10.21 22.27 -2.77
N GLY A 399 -9.15 21.75 -3.36
CA GLY A 399 -8.10 22.52 -4.01
C GLY A 399 -6.70 22.15 -3.49
N MET A 400 -5.72 22.95 -3.89
CA MET A 400 -4.32 22.72 -3.58
C MET A 400 -3.93 23.26 -2.20
N TRP A 401 -3.73 22.35 -1.26
CA TRP A 401 -3.22 22.66 0.07
C TRP A 401 -1.70 22.78 0.08
N THR A 402 -1.17 23.49 1.07
CA THR A 402 0.28 23.66 1.28
C THR A 402 0.64 23.32 2.72
N VAL A 403 1.71 22.55 2.91
CA VAL A 403 2.32 22.30 4.21
C VAL A 403 3.73 22.86 4.21
N ARG A 404 4.02 23.73 5.18
CA ARG A 404 5.35 24.33 5.39
C ARG A 404 6.00 23.77 6.63
N VAL A 405 7.30 23.53 6.55
CA VAL A 405 8.16 23.20 7.69
C VAL A 405 9.05 24.40 7.96
N LEU A 406 9.10 24.86 9.21
CA LEU A 406 9.84 26.04 9.63
C LEU A 406 10.79 25.68 10.77
N HIS A 407 11.91 26.40 10.85
CA HIS A 407 12.85 26.33 11.94
C HIS A 407 13.12 27.75 12.45
N HIS A 408 12.81 28.00 13.73
CA HIS A 408 12.82 29.35 14.32
C HIS A 408 12.08 30.38 13.44
N TRP A 409 10.86 30.05 13.00
CA TRP A 409 10.02 30.87 12.11
C TRP A 409 10.59 31.13 10.70
N SER A 410 11.75 30.56 10.34
CA SER A 410 12.30 30.62 8.99
C SER A 410 11.84 29.42 8.16
N PRO A 411 11.28 29.60 6.95
CA PRO A 411 10.86 28.51 6.09
C PRO A 411 12.02 27.60 5.67
N VAL A 412 11.91 26.30 5.96
CA VAL A 412 12.90 25.27 5.59
C VAL A 412 12.50 24.57 4.29
N ALA A 413 11.26 24.11 4.24
CA ALA A 413 10.73 23.40 3.09
C ALA A 413 9.20 23.56 3.01
N GLU A 414 8.66 23.28 1.84
CA GLU A 414 7.23 23.18 1.61
C GLU A 414 6.90 21.99 0.72
N THR A 415 5.69 21.48 0.87
CA THR A 415 5.08 20.52 -0.04
C THR A 415 3.61 20.89 -0.26
N ARG A 416 3.00 20.38 -1.33
CA ARG A 416 1.61 20.62 -1.67
C ARG A 416 0.89 19.30 -1.93
N PHE A 417 -0.40 19.27 -1.63
CA PHE A 417 -1.26 18.11 -1.88
C PHE A 417 -2.65 18.58 -2.32
N LEU A 418 -3.38 17.71 -3.00
CA LEU A 418 -4.69 18.02 -3.55
C LEU A 418 -5.78 17.35 -2.70
N ILE A 419 -6.78 18.15 -2.32
CA ILE A 419 -8.10 17.64 -1.91
C ILE A 419 -9.03 17.80 -3.11
N THR A 420 -9.42 16.70 -3.74
CA THR A 420 -10.18 16.73 -4.98
C THR A 420 -11.68 16.85 -4.70
N PRO A 421 -12.41 17.80 -5.32
CA PRO A 421 -13.86 17.83 -5.20
C PRO A 421 -14.48 16.59 -5.86
N LEU A 422 -15.54 16.04 -5.28
CA LEU A 422 -16.15 14.79 -5.71
C LEU A 422 -17.19 15.04 -6.80
N THR A 423 -17.05 14.35 -7.92
CA THR A 423 -18.09 14.28 -8.97
C THR A 423 -19.15 13.24 -8.69
N HIS A 424 -18.87 12.31 -7.77
CA HIS A 424 -19.77 11.25 -7.36
C HIS A 424 -20.00 11.29 -5.85
N HIS A 425 -21.22 10.97 -5.43
CA HIS A 425 -21.56 10.71 -4.04
C HIS A 425 -22.38 9.44 -3.94
N LYS A 426 -21.92 8.47 -3.16
CA LYS A 426 -22.50 7.11 -3.11
C LYS A 426 -22.56 6.49 -4.51
N HIS A 427 -21.49 6.65 -5.27
CA HIS A 427 -21.28 6.10 -6.61
C HIS A 427 -22.23 6.63 -7.69
N LEU A 428 -22.99 7.68 -7.41
CA LEU A 428 -23.88 8.36 -8.35
C LEU A 428 -23.42 9.80 -8.60
N PRO A 429 -23.74 10.42 -9.75
CA PRO A 429 -23.44 11.83 -9.99
C PRO A 429 -23.91 12.71 -8.83
N ILE A 430 -23.00 13.53 -8.30
CA ILE A 430 -23.27 14.35 -7.12
C ILE A 430 -24.41 15.34 -7.35
N ARG A 431 -25.30 15.48 -6.37
CA ARG A 431 -26.38 16.47 -6.38
C ARG A 431 -25.87 17.80 -5.84
N GLN A 432 -26.53 18.89 -6.24
CA GLN A 432 -26.11 20.24 -5.83
C GLN A 432 -26.10 20.43 -4.30
N GLU A 433 -27.07 19.86 -3.59
CA GLU A 433 -27.12 19.92 -2.12
C GLU A 433 -25.92 19.24 -1.45
N ASP A 434 -25.47 18.11 -2.00
CA ASP A 434 -24.35 17.32 -1.48
C ASP A 434 -23.02 17.98 -1.86
N ALA A 435 -22.92 18.51 -3.09
CA ALA A 435 -21.78 19.30 -3.54
C ALA A 435 -21.54 20.51 -2.62
N LEU A 436 -22.59 21.29 -2.33
CA LEU A 436 -22.48 22.43 -1.40
C LEU A 436 -22.04 22.01 0.01
N LYS A 437 -22.51 20.86 0.50
CA LYS A 437 -22.11 20.35 1.82
C LYS A 437 -20.66 19.89 1.83
N LEU A 438 -20.19 19.20 0.79
CA LEU A 438 -18.89 18.55 0.75
C LEU A 438 -17.76 19.48 0.26
N HIS A 439 -18.07 20.49 -0.56
CA HIS A 439 -17.06 21.30 -1.24
C HIS A 439 -16.85 22.69 -0.63
N ASN A 440 -17.66 23.11 0.35
CA ASN A 440 -17.58 24.48 0.88
C ASN A 440 -16.58 24.65 2.04
N GLY A 441 -15.90 23.56 2.44
CA GLY A 441 -15.02 23.54 3.62
C GLY A 441 -15.80 23.40 4.94
N PRO A 442 -15.11 23.47 6.09
CA PRO A 442 -15.75 23.30 7.39
C PRO A 442 -16.58 24.52 7.75
N ALA A 443 -17.55 24.33 8.64
CA ALA A 443 -18.38 25.43 9.14
C ALA A 443 -17.51 26.58 9.67
N LYS A 444 -17.85 27.82 9.28
CA LYS A 444 -17.14 29.05 9.67
C LYS A 444 -15.65 29.09 9.26
N ASN A 445 -15.20 28.25 8.31
CA ASN A 445 -13.80 28.15 7.91
C ASN A 445 -12.85 27.82 9.08
N SER A 446 -13.35 27.13 10.11
CA SER A 446 -12.60 26.77 11.30
C SER A 446 -12.25 25.29 11.27
N TYR A 447 -10.97 25.01 11.00
CA TYR A 447 -10.42 23.66 10.98
C TYR A 447 -10.07 23.14 12.38
N MET A 448 -9.87 24.02 13.35
CA MET A 448 -9.59 23.70 14.75
C MET A 448 -10.29 24.70 15.67
N GLU A 449 -10.49 24.33 16.94
CA GLU A 449 -11.00 25.26 17.97
C GLU A 449 -10.10 26.49 18.13
N GLN A 450 -8.77 26.29 18.00
CA GLN A 450 -7.80 27.37 18.01
C GLN A 450 -7.72 28.07 16.65
N SER A 451 -7.77 29.40 16.67
CA SER A 451 -7.57 30.23 15.47
C SER A 451 -6.12 30.65 15.29
N PHE A 452 -5.64 30.65 14.04
CA PHE A 452 -4.27 30.98 13.68
C PHE A 452 -4.14 32.22 12.78
N HIS A 453 -5.22 33.01 12.61
CA HIS A 453 -5.22 34.19 11.73
C HIS A 453 -4.13 35.23 12.06
N GLY A 454 -3.72 35.32 13.34
CA GLY A 454 -2.63 36.21 13.76
C GLY A 454 -1.26 35.85 13.16
N LEU A 455 -1.09 34.63 12.63
CA LEU A 455 0.15 34.18 12.00
C LEU A 455 0.24 34.55 10.52
N ASN A 456 -0.87 34.91 9.86
CA ASN A 456 -0.87 35.24 8.43
C ASN A 456 0.12 36.36 8.07
N PRO A 457 0.19 37.50 8.80
CA PRO A 457 1.17 38.55 8.50
C PRO A 457 2.61 38.11 8.78
N ILE A 458 2.81 37.28 9.81
CA ILE A 458 4.14 36.81 10.24
C ILE A 458 4.73 35.86 9.19
N LEU A 459 3.90 34.98 8.64
CA LEU A 459 4.30 33.95 7.67
C LEU A 459 4.18 34.42 6.21
N ASN A 460 3.81 35.69 5.99
CA ASN A 460 3.55 36.28 4.68
C ASN A 460 2.55 35.44 3.84
N ILE A 461 1.39 35.14 4.45
CA ILE A 461 0.30 34.36 3.84
C ILE A 461 -0.93 35.28 3.69
N PRO A 462 -0.99 36.11 2.63
CA PRO A 462 -2.11 37.02 2.42
C PRO A 462 -3.37 36.25 2.00
N VAL A 463 -4.51 36.54 2.61
CA VAL A 463 -5.81 36.00 2.18
C VAL A 463 -6.34 36.90 1.05
N HIS A 464 -6.63 36.32 -0.11
CA HIS A 464 -7.18 37.04 -1.25
C HIS A 464 -8.69 36.82 -1.35
N LEU A 465 -9.47 37.89 -1.25
CA LEU A 465 -10.95 37.84 -1.35
C LEU A 465 -11.43 37.11 -2.61
N GLY A 466 -10.82 37.39 -3.77
CA GLY A 466 -11.22 36.72 -5.02
C GLY A 466 -11.01 35.19 -5.01
N GLN A 467 -10.05 34.66 -4.24
CA GLN A 467 -9.88 33.21 -4.09
C GLN A 467 -10.97 32.60 -3.21
N VAL A 468 -11.42 33.33 -2.18
CA VAL A 468 -12.51 32.91 -1.30
C VAL A 468 -13.83 32.89 -2.08
N GLU A 469 -14.16 33.96 -2.80
CA GLU A 469 -15.36 34.05 -3.63
C GLU A 469 -15.38 32.96 -4.72
N ALA A 470 -14.24 32.69 -5.36
CA ALA A 470 -14.12 31.60 -6.33
C ALA A 470 -14.35 30.22 -5.69
N ALA A 471 -13.85 29.99 -4.48
CA ALA A 471 -14.06 28.74 -3.76
C ALA A 471 -15.54 28.53 -3.38
N GLU A 472 -16.21 29.57 -2.88
CA GLU A 472 -17.65 29.54 -2.55
C GLU A 472 -18.51 29.30 -3.79
N HIS A 473 -18.19 29.95 -4.91
CA HIS A 473 -18.86 29.70 -6.19
C HIS A 473 -18.65 28.25 -6.66
N ASN A 474 -17.40 27.75 -6.60
CA ASN A 474 -17.06 26.41 -7.05
C ASN A 474 -17.71 25.31 -6.21
N ALA A 475 -17.99 25.57 -4.93
CA ALA A 475 -18.60 24.60 -4.03
C ALA A 475 -19.97 24.09 -4.51
N GLY A 476 -20.72 24.92 -5.23
CA GLY A 476 -22.05 24.57 -5.75
C GLY A 476 -22.05 23.96 -7.15
N LEU A 477 -20.90 23.78 -7.80
CA LEU A 477 -20.83 23.24 -9.15
C LEU A 477 -21.21 21.76 -9.19
N THR A 478 -21.91 21.37 -10.25
CA THR A 478 -22.28 19.97 -10.57
C THR A 478 -22.13 19.72 -12.07
N GLY A 479 -22.11 18.45 -12.50
CA GLY A 479 -22.03 18.07 -13.92
C GLY A 479 -20.76 18.58 -14.62
N ALA A 480 -20.85 18.92 -15.90
CA ALA A 480 -19.70 19.33 -16.71
C ALA A 480 -18.89 20.54 -16.16
N PRO A 481 -19.50 21.57 -15.53
CA PRO A 481 -18.74 22.59 -14.82
C PRO A 481 -17.86 22.06 -13.68
N LEU A 482 -18.38 21.12 -12.87
CA LEU A 482 -17.63 20.48 -11.80
C LEU A 482 -16.52 19.58 -12.34
N GLU A 483 -16.80 18.80 -13.38
CA GLU A 483 -15.79 17.96 -14.05
C GLU A 483 -14.62 18.80 -14.57
N ARG A 484 -14.88 19.96 -15.18
CA ARG A 484 -13.81 20.87 -15.63
C ARG A 484 -12.99 21.43 -14.47
N TRP A 485 -13.61 21.72 -13.33
CA TRP A 485 -12.89 22.16 -12.14
C TRP A 485 -12.00 21.03 -11.58
N VAL A 486 -12.53 19.81 -11.49
CA VAL A 486 -11.76 18.61 -11.10
C VAL A 486 -10.60 18.38 -12.06
N ASP A 487 -10.84 18.36 -13.36
CA ASP A 487 -9.80 18.11 -14.37
C ASP A 487 -8.70 19.17 -14.31
N GLY A 488 -9.07 20.44 -14.09
CA GLY A 488 -8.12 21.52 -13.85
C GLY A 488 -7.21 21.25 -12.66
N LEU A 489 -7.78 20.96 -11.49
CA LEU A 489 -7.02 20.66 -10.27
C LEU A 489 -6.18 19.38 -10.40
N VAL A 490 -6.75 18.32 -10.96
CA VAL A 490 -6.04 17.05 -11.19
C VAL A 490 -4.87 17.26 -12.14
N SER A 491 -5.03 18.06 -13.20
CA SER A 491 -3.95 18.40 -14.14
C SER A 491 -2.84 19.25 -13.51
N GLU A 492 -3.08 19.92 -12.37
CA GLU A 492 -2.01 20.59 -11.64
C GLU A 492 -1.05 19.57 -11.03
N VAL A 493 -1.56 18.46 -10.50
CA VAL A 493 -0.78 17.47 -9.71
C VAL A 493 -0.49 16.16 -10.43
N TRP A 494 -1.19 15.87 -11.53
CA TRP A 494 -0.97 14.70 -12.38
C TRP A 494 -0.69 15.13 -13.83
N ALA A 495 0.02 14.28 -14.56
CA ALA A 495 0.22 14.43 -15.99
C ALA A 495 -0.02 13.09 -16.68
N ALA A 496 -0.75 13.12 -17.81
CA ALA A 496 -0.77 12.00 -18.73
C ALA A 496 0.60 11.92 -19.41
N ALA A 497 1.35 10.87 -19.07
CA ALA A 497 2.67 10.62 -19.63
C ALA A 497 2.54 10.02 -21.04
N ASP A 498 1.59 9.12 -21.23
CA ASP A 498 1.35 8.46 -22.51
C ASP A 498 -0.06 7.82 -22.57
N VAL A 499 -0.50 7.47 -23.78
CA VAL A 499 -1.74 6.73 -24.04
C VAL A 499 -1.48 5.70 -25.13
N CYS A 500 -2.01 4.49 -24.94
CA CYS A 500 -1.96 3.43 -25.93
C CYS A 500 -3.36 2.87 -26.20
N SER A 501 -3.51 2.15 -27.32
CA SER A 501 -4.75 1.43 -27.63
C SER A 501 -4.56 -0.08 -27.48
N ALA A 502 -5.51 -0.73 -26.79
CA ALA A 502 -5.60 -2.18 -26.68
C ALA A 502 -6.30 -2.80 -27.90
N THR A 503 -6.98 -1.98 -28.70
CA THR A 503 -7.72 -2.34 -29.92
C THR A 503 -7.14 -1.60 -31.13
N PRO A 504 -7.49 -1.96 -32.38
CA PRO A 504 -7.14 -1.12 -33.53
C PRO A 504 -7.65 0.31 -33.36
N SER A 505 -6.75 1.30 -33.50
CA SER A 505 -7.03 2.72 -33.27
C SER A 505 -7.19 3.50 -34.58
N GLY A 506 -8.13 4.43 -34.62
CA GLY A 506 -8.26 5.43 -35.69
C GLY A 506 -7.31 6.62 -35.56
N CYS A 507 -6.67 6.80 -34.39
CA CYS A 507 -5.67 7.83 -34.15
C CYS A 507 -4.29 7.37 -34.67
N PRO A 508 -3.71 8.06 -35.68
CA PRO A 508 -2.51 7.58 -36.38
C PRO A 508 -1.22 7.60 -35.55
N VAL A 509 -1.19 8.36 -34.45
CA VAL A 509 -0.03 8.47 -33.55
C VAL A 509 -0.14 7.56 -32.33
N MET A 510 -1.25 6.82 -32.19
CA MET A 510 -1.53 5.96 -31.05
C MET A 510 -0.79 4.62 -31.20
N GLN A 511 0.04 4.28 -30.21
CA GLN A 511 0.75 3.00 -30.19
C GLN A 511 -0.13 1.86 -29.66
N SER A 512 0.21 0.63 -30.05
CA SER A 512 -0.39 -0.58 -29.47
C SER A 512 0.11 -0.78 -28.04
N CYS A 513 -0.80 -0.99 -27.09
CA CYS A 513 -0.43 -1.18 -25.68
C CYS A 513 0.59 -2.31 -25.46
N ARG A 514 0.48 -3.39 -26.24
CA ARG A 514 1.39 -4.56 -26.14
C ARG A 514 2.83 -4.25 -26.57
N GLU A 515 3.05 -3.18 -27.32
CA GLU A 515 4.36 -2.76 -27.83
C GLU A 515 5.04 -1.74 -26.91
N THR A 516 4.30 -1.19 -25.95
CA THR A 516 4.84 -0.26 -24.95
C THR A 516 5.63 -0.99 -23.86
N ALA A 517 6.48 -0.27 -23.13
CA ALA A 517 7.22 -0.80 -21.99
C ALA A 517 6.51 -0.60 -20.63
N TRP A 518 5.42 0.15 -20.62
CA TRP A 518 4.74 0.61 -19.39
C TRP A 518 3.34 0.03 -19.22
N SER A 519 2.66 -0.36 -20.31
CA SER A 519 1.28 -0.85 -20.24
C SER A 519 1.17 -2.14 -19.43
N SER A 520 0.04 -2.32 -18.75
CA SER A 520 -0.30 -3.60 -18.11
C SER A 520 -0.44 -4.75 -19.11
N LEU A 521 -0.61 -4.43 -20.40
CA LEU A 521 -0.71 -5.38 -21.51
C LEU A 521 0.65 -5.68 -22.16
N SER A 522 1.72 -5.02 -21.72
CA SER A 522 3.08 -5.30 -22.19
C SER A 522 3.58 -6.67 -21.71
N PRO A 523 4.56 -7.29 -22.38
CA PRO A 523 5.09 -8.58 -21.95
C PRO A 523 5.74 -8.51 -20.58
N ASP A 524 5.31 -9.38 -19.65
CA ASP A 524 5.90 -9.55 -18.33
C ASP A 524 6.33 -11.01 -18.06
N PRO A 525 7.42 -11.50 -18.67
CA PRO A 525 7.77 -12.93 -18.62
C PRO A 525 8.07 -13.46 -17.21
N LYS A 526 8.45 -12.61 -16.25
CA LYS A 526 8.73 -13.03 -14.87
C LYS A 526 7.48 -13.47 -14.10
N SER A 527 6.29 -13.02 -14.52
CA SER A 527 5.00 -13.34 -13.87
C SER A 527 4.12 -14.26 -14.73
N GLN A 528 4.48 -14.48 -15.99
CA GLN A 528 3.74 -15.35 -16.90
C GLN A 528 4.00 -16.83 -16.64
N LEU A 529 2.93 -17.63 -16.64
CA LEU A 529 2.99 -19.08 -16.50
C LEU A 529 2.81 -19.74 -17.86
N GLY A 530 3.86 -20.40 -18.34
CA GLY A 530 3.84 -21.25 -19.54
C GLY A 530 3.60 -22.73 -19.22
N PRO A 531 3.57 -23.59 -20.25
CA PRO A 531 3.57 -25.04 -20.06
C PRO A 531 4.86 -25.49 -19.35
N PRO A 532 4.82 -26.59 -18.57
CA PRO A 532 6.02 -27.15 -17.95
C PRO A 532 7.06 -27.57 -19.00
N ARG A 533 8.34 -27.36 -18.68
CA ARG A 533 9.48 -27.86 -19.44
C ARG A 533 9.69 -29.37 -19.21
N ALA A 534 10.64 -29.96 -19.93
CA ALA A 534 10.98 -31.38 -19.82
C ALA A 534 11.46 -31.80 -18.41
N ASP A 535 11.99 -30.86 -17.61
CA ASP A 535 12.39 -31.08 -16.21
C ASP A 535 11.22 -30.93 -15.21
N GLY A 536 9.99 -30.70 -15.70
CA GLY A 536 8.80 -30.49 -14.90
C GLY A 536 8.68 -29.10 -14.26
N ARG A 537 9.52 -28.13 -14.65
CA ARG A 537 9.51 -26.75 -14.11
C ARG A 537 8.87 -25.75 -15.06
N ILE A 538 8.41 -24.63 -14.51
CA ILE A 538 7.88 -23.47 -15.25
C ILE A 538 8.92 -22.32 -15.24
N ARG A 539 9.58 -22.10 -14.10
CA ARG A 539 10.73 -21.19 -13.94
C ARG A 539 12.01 -21.79 -14.48
#